data_AF-A0A820FFV4-F1
#
_entry.id   AF-A0A820FFV4-F1
#
_cell.length_a   1.000
_cell.length_b   1.000
_cell.length_c   1.000
_cell.angle_alpha   90.00
_cell.angle_beta   90.00
_cell.angle_gamma   90.00
#
_symmetry.space_group_name_H-M   'P 1'
#
loop_
_entity.id
_entity.type
_entity.pdbx_description
1 polymer ?
#
loop_
_entity_poly.entity_id
_entity_poly.type
_entity_poly.pdbx_seq_one_letter_code
_entity_poly.pdbx_strand_id
1 'polypeptide(L)'
;MYPHLHEASHSKSLDQNMTAFEEFIRRYHINEGFASKLHGLRGYEIVFLCDDSSSMNLPIGKKLISCTDLHFFYLLFEFEGHVYGAGQQQITRWEELKKTVSIVVDLASTVDPDGVDVYFLNRKPLLHVHNSKELVSTFATRPNGATPIVRALRQVLNEKKNEIQQRKLLIVIATDGIPTDNNGQPNVQEFYQVLAKERIPIDRVPVTIMACTGEY
;
A
#
# COMPACT_ATOMS: atom_id res chain seq x y z
N MET A 1 44.70 -11.75 -17.17
CA MET A 1 43.69 -11.96 -18.24
C MET A 1 42.60 -12.81 -17.59
N TYR A 2 41.45 -12.34 -17.11
CA TYR A 2 40.51 -11.33 -17.60
C TYR A 2 39.73 -10.68 -16.44
N PRO A 3 39.77 -9.34 -16.25
CA PRO A 3 38.85 -8.62 -15.36
C PRO A 3 37.54 -8.16 -16.05
N HIS A 4 37.39 -8.32 -17.36
CA HIS A 4 36.43 -7.55 -18.17
C HIS A 4 35.00 -8.11 -18.29
N LEU A 5 34.67 -9.26 -17.67
CA LEU A 5 33.35 -9.89 -17.84
C LEU A 5 32.32 -9.49 -16.77
N HIS A 6 32.74 -8.90 -15.65
CA HIS A 6 31.83 -8.52 -14.56
C HIS A 6 31.24 -7.10 -14.70
N GLU A 7 31.92 -6.18 -15.40
CA GLU A 7 31.45 -4.79 -15.60
C GLU A 7 30.41 -4.68 -16.73
N ALA A 8 30.49 -5.54 -17.75
CA ALA A 8 29.61 -5.49 -18.92
C ALA A 8 28.18 -6.00 -18.65
N SER A 9 28.02 -6.92 -17.69
CA SER A 9 26.70 -7.43 -17.27
C SER A 9 25.98 -6.44 -16.34
N HIS A 10 26.74 -5.74 -15.49
CA HIS A 10 26.19 -4.76 -14.55
C HIS A 10 25.77 -3.46 -15.24
N SER A 11 26.51 -3.02 -16.27
CA SER A 11 26.14 -1.84 -17.09
C SER A 11 24.88 -2.08 -17.92
N LYS A 12 24.72 -3.27 -18.53
CA LYS A 12 23.51 -3.61 -19.30
C LYS A 12 22.23 -3.63 -18.46
N SER A 13 22.28 -4.11 -17.22
CA SER A 13 21.08 -4.15 -16.36
C SER A 13 20.68 -2.76 -15.87
N LEU A 14 21.66 -1.88 -15.61
CA LEU A 14 21.44 -0.48 -15.24
C LEU A 14 20.76 0.31 -16.36
N ASP A 15 21.21 0.15 -17.60
CA ASP A 15 20.65 0.84 -18.77
C ASP A 15 19.23 0.36 -19.10
N GLN A 16 18.95 -0.94 -18.94
CA GLN A 16 17.61 -1.51 -19.14
C GLN A 16 16.62 -1.02 -18.08
N ASN A 17 17.01 -0.96 -16.81
CA ASN A 17 16.16 -0.48 -15.73
C ASN A 17 15.86 1.01 -15.85
N MET A 18 16.83 1.80 -16.33
CA MET A 18 16.64 3.23 -16.58
C MET A 18 15.63 3.46 -17.72
N THR A 19 15.72 2.68 -18.79
CA THR A 19 14.77 2.74 -19.91
C THR A 19 13.34 2.37 -19.46
N ALA A 20 13.18 1.32 -18.65
CA ALA A 20 11.87 0.92 -18.14
C ALA A 20 11.24 1.96 -17.21
N PHE A 21 12.04 2.62 -16.37
CA PHE A 21 11.59 3.71 -15.51
C PHE A 21 11.09 4.90 -16.34
N GLU A 22 11.85 5.34 -17.35
CA GLU A 22 11.45 6.46 -18.23
C GLU A 22 10.16 6.15 -19.00
N GLU A 23 10.01 4.92 -19.51
CA GLU A 23 8.78 4.49 -20.16
C GLU A 23 7.58 4.54 -19.22
N PHE A 24 7.77 4.16 -17.95
CA PHE A 24 6.73 4.25 -16.92
C PHE A 24 6.33 5.70 -16.65
N ILE A 25 7.30 6.59 -16.40
CA ILE A 25 7.06 8.02 -16.16
C ILE A 25 6.26 8.62 -17.32
N ARG A 26 6.63 8.29 -18.56
CA ARG A 26 5.92 8.74 -19.76
C ARG A 26 4.50 8.18 -19.83
N ARG A 27 4.31 6.89 -19.56
CA ARG A 27 3.00 6.22 -19.62
C ARG A 27 1.99 6.82 -18.64
N TYR A 28 2.45 7.22 -17.45
CA TYR A 28 1.60 7.76 -16.40
C TYR A 28 1.62 9.30 -16.32
N HIS A 29 2.24 9.97 -17.31
CA HIS A 29 2.36 11.44 -17.36
C HIS A 29 2.88 12.05 -16.05
N ILE A 30 3.84 11.38 -15.42
CA ILE A 30 4.42 11.80 -14.15
C ILE A 30 5.34 12.99 -14.40
N ASN A 31 5.16 14.09 -13.65
CA ASN A 31 6.04 15.25 -13.77
C ASN A 31 7.48 14.94 -13.31
N GLU A 32 8.46 15.64 -13.87
CA GLU A 32 9.88 15.38 -13.62
C GLU A 32 10.28 15.52 -12.14
N GLY A 33 9.70 16.49 -11.42
CA GLY A 33 9.98 16.68 -9.99
C GLY A 33 9.53 15.51 -9.13
N PHE A 34 8.39 14.89 -9.48
CA PHE A 34 7.89 13.68 -8.83
C PHE A 34 8.68 12.45 -9.27
N ALA A 35 9.04 12.35 -10.56
CA ALA A 35 9.91 11.30 -11.08
C ALA A 35 11.27 11.28 -10.34
N SER A 36 11.87 12.44 -10.07
CA SER A 36 13.11 12.54 -9.29
C SER A 36 12.94 12.01 -7.85
N LYS A 37 11.80 12.28 -7.19
CA LYS A 37 11.49 11.72 -5.88
C LYS A 37 11.31 10.19 -5.93
N LEU A 38 10.63 9.68 -6.96
CA LEU A 38 10.49 8.24 -7.18
C LEU A 38 11.84 7.56 -7.43
N HIS A 39 12.72 8.22 -8.18
CA HIS A 39 14.10 7.75 -8.38
C HIS A 39 14.89 7.72 -7.07
N GLY A 40 14.63 8.66 -6.15
CA GLY A 40 15.21 8.67 -4.81
C GLY A 40 14.77 7.50 -3.92
N LEU A 41 13.78 6.71 -4.32
CA LEU A 41 13.40 5.46 -3.64
C LEU A 41 14.33 4.29 -4.01
N ARG A 42 15.26 4.47 -4.96
CA ARG A 42 16.29 3.46 -5.24
C ARG A 42 17.06 3.10 -3.97
N GLY A 43 17.22 1.80 -3.75
CA GLY A 43 17.88 1.27 -2.55
C GLY A 43 17.02 1.31 -1.28
N TYR A 44 15.72 1.58 -1.38
CA TYR A 44 14.78 1.25 -0.31
C TYR A 44 14.24 -0.16 -0.51
N GLU A 45 14.08 -0.89 0.59
CA GLU A 45 13.11 -1.97 0.71
C GLU A 45 11.72 -1.33 0.80
N ILE A 46 10.81 -1.67 -0.11
CA ILE A 46 9.45 -1.11 -0.11
C ILE A 46 8.47 -2.18 0.38
N VAL A 47 7.75 -1.85 1.44
CA VAL A 47 6.67 -2.67 2.00
C VAL A 47 5.34 -1.92 1.92
N PHE A 48 4.33 -2.56 1.34
CA PHE A 48 2.93 -2.16 1.51
C PHE A 48 2.29 -2.95 2.64
N LEU A 49 1.66 -2.25 3.58
CA LEU A 49 0.77 -2.83 4.56
C LEU A 49 -0.68 -2.48 4.19
N CYS A 50 -1.35 -3.42 3.52
CA CYS A 50 -2.67 -3.25 2.97
C CYS A 50 -3.76 -3.60 3.98
N ASP A 51 -4.66 -2.65 4.23
CA ASP A 51 -5.89 -2.89 4.95
C ASP A 51 -6.84 -3.75 4.11
N ASP A 52 -7.17 -4.92 4.64
CA ASP A 52 -8.16 -5.84 4.10
C ASP A 52 -9.25 -6.16 5.13
N SER A 53 -9.53 -5.20 6.02
CA SER A 53 -10.66 -5.23 6.96
C SER A 53 -12.00 -5.06 6.26
N SER A 54 -13.09 -5.37 6.96
CA SER A 54 -14.44 -5.34 6.39
C SER A 54 -14.86 -3.96 5.86
N SER A 55 -14.36 -2.85 6.42
CA SER A 55 -14.68 -1.47 5.97
C SER A 55 -14.22 -1.19 4.55
N MET A 56 -13.19 -1.88 4.06
CA MET A 56 -12.65 -1.72 2.71
C MET A 56 -13.60 -2.20 1.61
N ASN A 57 -14.68 -2.91 1.96
CA ASN A 57 -15.77 -3.25 1.04
C ASN A 57 -16.70 -2.06 0.74
N LEU A 58 -16.61 -0.96 1.48
CA LEU A 58 -17.44 0.21 1.23
C LEU A 58 -17.09 0.86 -0.11
N PRO A 59 -18.09 1.43 -0.82
CA PRO A 59 -17.83 2.35 -1.91
C PRO A 59 -16.97 3.53 -1.47
N ILE A 60 -16.13 4.01 -2.39
CA ILE A 60 -15.40 5.28 -2.26
C ILE A 60 -16.41 6.41 -1.95
N GLY A 61 -16.05 7.34 -1.06
CA GLY A 61 -16.88 8.50 -0.71
C GLY A 61 -18.07 8.23 0.23
N LYS A 62 -18.33 6.97 0.64
CA LYS A 62 -19.33 6.68 1.67
C LYS A 62 -18.68 6.62 3.05
N LYS A 63 -19.20 7.35 4.03
CA LYS A 63 -18.79 7.24 5.44
C LYS A 63 -19.60 6.14 6.13
N LEU A 64 -18.95 5.36 7.01
CA LEU A 64 -19.63 4.40 7.88
C LEU A 64 -20.52 5.22 8.84
N ILE A 65 -21.83 5.04 8.75
CA ILE A 65 -22.78 5.69 9.65
C ILE A 65 -22.88 4.82 10.88
N SER A 66 -22.65 5.40 12.05
CA SER A 66 -22.73 4.73 13.35
C SER A 66 -24.11 4.08 13.51
N CYS A 67 -24.15 2.85 14.07
CA CYS A 67 -25.38 2.10 14.35
C CYS A 67 -26.36 2.81 15.29
N THR A 68 -26.01 3.96 15.88
CA THR A 68 -26.91 4.80 16.68
C THR A 68 -27.82 5.72 15.85
N ASP A 69 -27.51 5.93 14.57
CA ASP A 69 -28.18 6.95 13.74
C ASP A 69 -29.20 6.36 12.74
N LEU A 70 -29.58 5.09 12.95
CA LEU A 70 -30.44 4.33 12.04
C LEU A 70 -31.87 4.90 11.89
N HIS A 71 -32.33 5.77 12.81
CA HIS A 71 -33.65 6.40 12.70
C HIS A 71 -33.66 7.71 11.90
N PHE A 72 -32.53 8.41 11.80
CA PHE A 72 -32.44 9.68 11.05
C PHE A 72 -32.11 9.43 9.57
N PHE A 73 -31.40 8.33 9.29
CA PHE A 73 -30.92 8.00 7.95
C PHE A 73 -32.04 7.58 6.97
N TYR A 74 -33.08 6.90 7.45
CA TYR A 74 -34.22 6.52 6.61
C TYR A 74 -35.10 7.70 6.19
N LEU A 75 -35.06 8.83 6.91
CA LEU A 75 -35.91 10.00 6.65
C LEU A 75 -35.25 11.08 5.76
N LEU A 76 -33.92 11.14 5.72
CA LEU A 76 -33.20 12.11 4.86
C LEU A 76 -32.96 11.61 3.42
N PHE A 77 -33.14 10.31 3.16
CA PHE A 77 -32.81 9.70 1.86
C PHE A 77 -33.89 9.83 0.78
N GLU A 78 -34.96 10.58 1.01
CA GLU A 78 -35.90 10.91 -0.07
C GLU A 78 -35.52 12.15 -0.90
N PHE A 79 -34.51 12.95 -0.53
CA PHE A 79 -34.39 14.29 -1.13
C PHE A 79 -33.23 14.60 -2.08
N GLU A 80 -32.25 13.73 -2.34
CA GLU A 80 -31.34 13.93 -3.49
C GLU A 80 -31.14 12.65 -4.30
N GLY A 81 -32.26 12.18 -4.86
CA GLY A 81 -32.26 11.25 -5.98
C GLY A 81 -31.73 11.92 -7.25
N HIS A 82 -30.42 11.83 -7.48
CA HIS A 82 -29.92 11.61 -8.83
C HIS A 82 -29.63 10.12 -8.99
N VAL A 83 -30.36 9.54 -9.94
CA VAL A 83 -30.34 8.15 -10.37
C VAL A 83 -28.90 7.70 -10.65
N TYR A 84 -28.25 7.04 -9.70
CA TYR A 84 -27.20 6.08 -10.03
C TYR A 84 -27.91 4.89 -10.65
N GLY A 85 -27.92 4.84 -11.98
CA GLY A 85 -28.58 3.78 -12.74
C GLY A 85 -28.23 2.40 -12.19
N ALA A 86 -29.27 1.58 -11.97
CA ALA A 86 -29.14 0.17 -11.66
C ALA A 86 -28.21 -0.49 -12.70
N GLY A 87 -26.94 -0.70 -12.34
CA GLY A 87 -25.93 -1.26 -13.24
C GLY A 87 -24.50 -0.74 -13.07
N GLN A 88 -24.27 0.40 -12.43
CA GLN A 88 -22.88 0.85 -12.17
C GLN A 88 -22.39 0.33 -10.82
N GLN A 89 -21.51 -0.69 -10.84
CA GLN A 89 -20.76 -1.09 -9.65
C GLN A 89 -19.92 0.10 -9.18
N GLN A 90 -20.27 0.67 -8.02
CA GLN A 90 -19.42 1.67 -7.38
C GLN A 90 -18.09 1.00 -7.00
N ILE A 91 -16.98 1.64 -7.36
CA ILE A 91 -15.64 1.17 -7.01
C ILE A 91 -15.54 1.18 -5.48
N THR A 92 -15.10 0.07 -4.89
CA THR A 92 -14.86 -0.03 -3.45
C THR A 92 -13.47 0.49 -3.11
N ARG A 93 -13.26 0.84 -1.84
CA ARG A 93 -11.93 1.22 -1.31
C ARG A 93 -10.88 0.14 -1.56
N TRP A 94 -11.28 -1.14 -1.51
CA TRP A 94 -10.44 -2.27 -1.89
C TRP A 94 -10.03 -2.28 -3.36
N GLU A 95 -10.95 -1.98 -4.28
CA GLU A 95 -10.63 -1.91 -5.71
C GLU A 95 -9.75 -0.70 -6.04
N GLU A 96 -9.90 0.42 -5.31
CA GLU A 96 -8.97 1.54 -5.38
C GLU A 96 -7.57 1.14 -4.89
N LEU A 97 -7.49 0.52 -3.71
CA LEU A 97 -6.24 0.05 -3.14
C LEU A 97 -5.52 -0.91 -4.09
N LYS A 98 -6.25 -1.88 -4.67
CA LYS A 98 -5.73 -2.81 -5.67
C LYS A 98 -5.09 -2.09 -6.84
N LYS A 99 -5.75 -1.07 -7.41
CA LYS A 99 -5.22 -0.30 -8.54
C LYS A 99 -3.96 0.44 -8.14
N THR A 100 -3.96 1.11 -6.99
CA THR A 100 -2.82 1.87 -6.49
C THR A 100 -1.61 0.97 -6.24
N VAL A 101 -1.79 -0.14 -5.52
CA VAL A 101 -0.70 -1.10 -5.26
C VAL A 101 -0.19 -1.70 -6.56
N SER A 102 -1.07 -2.03 -7.52
CA SER A 102 -0.66 -2.55 -8.83
C SER A 102 0.26 -1.58 -9.58
N ILE A 103 -0.12 -0.30 -9.64
CA ILE A 103 0.68 0.75 -10.28
C ILE A 103 2.03 0.91 -9.56
N VAL A 104 2.03 0.91 -8.22
CA VAL A 104 3.26 1.08 -7.45
C VAL A 104 4.18 -0.12 -7.55
N VAL A 105 3.66 -1.35 -7.58
CA VAL A 105 4.48 -2.56 -7.78
C VAL A 105 5.14 -2.54 -9.15
N ASP A 106 4.40 -2.20 -10.21
CA ASP A 106 4.95 -2.11 -11.56
C ASP A 106 6.02 -1.01 -11.65
N LEU A 107 5.83 0.12 -10.96
CA LEU A 107 6.83 1.19 -10.85
C LEU A 107 8.05 0.73 -10.06
N ALA A 108 7.83 0.23 -8.86
CA ALA A 108 8.88 -0.15 -7.92
C ALA A 108 9.79 -1.20 -8.52
N SER A 109 9.24 -2.11 -9.32
CA SER A 109 10.01 -3.14 -10.03
C SER A 109 10.96 -2.58 -11.10
N THR A 110 10.83 -1.30 -11.49
CA THR A 110 11.82 -0.60 -12.34
C THR A 110 12.96 0.04 -11.54
N VAL A 111 12.81 0.19 -10.22
CA VAL A 111 13.79 0.87 -9.34
C VAL A 111 14.37 -0.01 -8.24
N ASP A 112 13.69 -1.10 -7.88
CA ASP A 112 14.10 -2.11 -6.90
C ASP A 112 14.10 -3.50 -7.57
N PRO A 113 15.28 -4.08 -7.87
CA PRO A 113 15.36 -5.39 -8.49
C PRO A 113 14.88 -6.52 -7.58
N ASP A 114 14.77 -6.30 -6.26
CA ASP A 114 14.31 -7.31 -5.28
C ASP A 114 12.77 -7.37 -5.16
N GLY A 115 12.07 -6.47 -5.85
CA GLY A 115 10.61 -6.39 -5.85
C GLY A 115 10.03 -5.66 -4.63
N VAL A 116 8.72 -5.77 -4.46
CA VAL A 116 7.97 -5.14 -3.37
C VAL A 116 7.30 -6.20 -2.52
N ASP A 117 7.32 -6.00 -1.22
CA ASP A 117 6.60 -6.85 -0.29
C ASP A 117 5.21 -6.27 0.02
N VAL A 118 4.19 -7.10 -0.09
CA VAL A 118 2.79 -6.73 0.15
C VAL A 118 2.24 -7.55 1.30
N TYR A 119 2.18 -6.91 2.46
CA TYR A 119 1.55 -7.42 3.68
C TYR A 119 0.08 -7.03 3.72
N PHE A 120 -0.70 -7.82 4.45
CA PHE A 120 -2.11 -7.58 4.69
C PHE A 120 -2.44 -7.69 6.17
N LEU A 121 -3.51 -7.02 6.61
CA LEU A 121 -3.91 -7.05 8.02
C LEU A 121 -4.53 -8.39 8.44
N ASN A 122 -5.19 -9.11 7.55
CA ASN A 122 -5.98 -10.30 7.88
C ASN A 122 -5.61 -11.54 7.05
N ARG A 123 -4.55 -11.49 6.23
CA ARG A 123 -4.05 -12.62 5.43
C ARG A 123 -2.53 -12.65 5.32
N LYS A 124 -2.00 -13.72 4.73
CA LYS A 124 -0.56 -13.92 4.52
C LYS A 124 0.01 -12.89 3.55
N PRO A 125 1.27 -12.45 3.73
CA PRO A 125 1.93 -11.54 2.81
C PRO A 125 2.27 -12.22 1.49
N LEU A 126 2.45 -11.39 0.45
CA LEU A 126 3.17 -11.73 -0.78
C LEU A 126 4.51 -11.02 -0.74
N LEU A 127 5.61 -11.75 -0.89
CA LEU A 127 6.96 -11.20 -0.83
C LEU A 127 7.58 -11.17 -2.22
N HIS A 128 8.49 -10.24 -2.48
CA HIS A 128 9.23 -10.10 -3.73
C HIS A 128 8.34 -10.02 -4.97
N VAL A 129 7.28 -9.21 -4.89
CA VAL A 129 6.36 -9.02 -6.01
C VAL A 129 7.01 -8.12 -7.06
N HIS A 130 7.15 -8.61 -8.28
CA HIS A 130 7.83 -7.89 -9.38
C HIS A 130 6.89 -7.35 -10.46
N ASN A 131 5.61 -7.71 -10.40
CA ASN A 131 4.60 -7.18 -11.32
C ASN A 131 3.20 -7.31 -10.75
N SER A 132 2.31 -6.44 -11.22
CA SER A 132 0.91 -6.37 -10.79
C SER A 132 0.10 -7.64 -11.09
N LYS A 133 0.52 -8.50 -12.03
CA LYS A 133 -0.21 -9.74 -12.34
C LYS A 133 -0.16 -10.74 -11.18
N GLU A 134 0.90 -10.72 -10.39
CA GLU A 134 1.07 -11.57 -9.20
C GLU A 134 0.07 -11.20 -8.09
N LEU A 135 -0.47 -9.99 -8.10
CA LEU A 135 -1.44 -9.51 -7.13
C LEU A 135 -2.87 -10.01 -7.40
N VAL A 136 -3.16 -10.46 -8.63
CA VAL A 136 -4.54 -10.72 -9.09
C VAL A 136 -5.27 -11.74 -8.23
N SER A 137 -4.60 -12.84 -7.87
CA SER A 137 -5.20 -13.91 -7.05
C SER A 137 -5.49 -13.44 -5.63
N THR A 138 -4.56 -12.69 -5.02
CA THR A 138 -4.71 -12.20 -3.65
C THR A 138 -5.79 -11.14 -3.52
N PHE A 139 -5.92 -10.25 -4.52
CA PHE A 139 -6.97 -9.23 -4.53
C PHE A 139 -8.34 -9.76 -4.97
N ALA A 140 -8.44 -10.98 -5.52
CA ALA A 140 -9.73 -11.61 -5.83
C ALA A 140 -10.52 -11.98 -4.56
N THR A 141 -9.83 -12.23 -3.44
CA THR A 141 -10.45 -12.47 -2.14
C THR A 141 -10.87 -11.15 -1.49
N ARG A 142 -12.15 -11.02 -1.18
CA ARG A 142 -12.69 -9.79 -0.57
C ARG A 142 -12.12 -9.53 0.84
N PRO A 143 -12.00 -8.25 1.24
CA PRO A 143 -11.66 -7.87 2.61
C PRO A 143 -12.62 -8.44 3.65
N ASN A 144 -12.08 -8.85 4.80
CA ASN A 144 -12.84 -9.29 5.95
C ASN A 144 -11.95 -9.19 7.21
N GLY A 145 -12.52 -8.68 8.30
CA GLY A 145 -11.91 -8.68 9.62
C GLY A 145 -11.82 -7.29 10.23
N ALA A 146 -11.07 -7.21 11.32
CA ALA A 146 -10.74 -5.97 12.00
C ALA A 146 -9.54 -5.26 11.33
N THR A 147 -9.05 -4.18 11.94
CA THR A 147 -7.94 -3.36 11.44
C THR A 147 -6.70 -3.47 12.35
N PRO A 148 -6.11 -4.67 12.55
CA PRO A 148 -5.00 -4.91 13.48
C PRO A 148 -3.64 -4.38 12.97
N ILE A 149 -3.56 -3.08 12.67
CA ILE A 149 -2.37 -2.42 12.11
C ILE A 149 -1.15 -2.61 13.01
N VAL A 150 -1.31 -2.49 14.33
CA VAL A 150 -0.21 -2.67 15.29
C VAL A 150 0.43 -4.05 15.16
N ARG A 151 -0.38 -5.11 15.11
CA ARG A 151 0.08 -6.50 14.98
C ARG A 151 0.88 -6.67 13.69
N ALA A 152 0.31 -6.21 12.57
CA ALA A 152 0.90 -6.40 11.27
C ALA A 152 2.16 -5.52 11.07
N LEU A 153 2.18 -4.30 11.63
CA LEU A 153 3.36 -3.44 11.61
C LEU A 153 4.52 -4.06 12.41
N ARG A 154 4.25 -4.60 13.61
CA ARG A 154 5.26 -5.33 14.39
C ARG A 154 5.77 -6.58 13.66
N GLN A 155 4.90 -7.27 12.94
CA GLN A 155 5.29 -8.40 12.09
C GLN A 155 6.30 -7.94 11.03
N VAL A 156 6.00 -6.90 10.25
CA VAL A 156 6.91 -6.33 9.25
C VAL A 156 8.24 -5.91 9.89
N LEU A 157 8.18 -5.13 10.98
CA LEU A 157 9.39 -4.65 11.65
C LEU A 157 10.27 -5.80 12.18
N ASN A 158 9.68 -6.91 12.58
CA ASN A 158 10.41 -8.07 13.07
C ASN A 158 11.00 -8.92 11.94
N GLU A 159 10.23 -9.16 10.89
CA GLU A 159 10.66 -9.94 9.73
C GLU A 159 11.75 -9.21 8.94
N LYS A 160 11.69 -7.87 8.86
CA LYS A 160 12.63 -7.03 8.11
C LYS A 160 13.83 -6.51 8.92
N LYS A 161 14.08 -7.04 10.12
CA LYS A 161 15.14 -6.52 11.02
C LYS A 161 16.52 -6.52 10.37
N ASN A 162 16.84 -7.53 9.58
CA ASN A 162 18.16 -7.67 8.97
C ASN A 162 18.31 -6.72 7.77
N GLU A 163 17.25 -6.57 6.98
CA GLU A 163 17.13 -5.71 5.81
C GLU A 163 17.27 -4.25 6.21
N ILE A 164 16.67 -3.84 7.34
CA ILE A 164 16.81 -2.50 7.92
C ILE A 164 18.29 -2.15 8.21
N GLN A 165 19.15 -3.13 8.51
CA GLN A 165 20.58 -2.88 8.72
C GLN A 165 21.31 -2.64 7.39
N GLN A 166 20.87 -3.28 6.32
CA GLN A 166 21.52 -3.24 5.00
C GLN A 166 21.04 -2.06 4.17
N ARG A 167 19.73 -1.83 4.09
CA ARG A 167 19.11 -0.73 3.33
C ARG A 167 18.02 -0.03 4.15
N LYS A 168 17.42 1.05 3.61
CA LYS A 168 16.30 1.73 4.29
C LYS A 168 15.01 0.98 4.00
N LEU A 169 14.08 0.93 4.95
CA LEU A 169 12.77 0.28 4.82
C LEU A 169 11.66 1.34 4.75
N LEU A 170 11.04 1.51 3.59
CA LEU A 170 9.85 2.33 3.44
C LEU A 170 8.60 1.47 3.66
N ILE A 171 7.80 1.82 4.67
CA ILE A 171 6.51 1.18 4.92
C ILE A 171 5.38 2.13 4.51
N VAL A 172 4.54 1.68 3.59
CA VAL A 172 3.31 2.37 3.17
C VAL A 172 2.12 1.66 3.81
N ILE A 173 1.48 2.27 4.80
CA ILE A 173 0.27 1.75 5.42
C ILE A 173 -0.94 2.30 4.68
N ALA A 174 -1.74 1.43 4.07
CA ALA A 174 -2.92 1.83 3.30
C ALA A 174 -4.20 1.40 4.01
N THR A 175 -4.98 2.33 4.54
CA THR A 175 -6.15 2.04 5.40
C THR A 175 -7.26 3.08 5.24
N ASP A 176 -8.50 2.68 5.50
CA ASP A 176 -9.68 3.55 5.50
C ASP A 176 -10.21 3.88 6.91
N GLY A 177 -9.50 3.44 7.96
CA GLY A 177 -10.03 3.39 9.31
C GLY A 177 -8.99 3.60 10.40
N ILE A 178 -9.47 3.53 11.64
CA ILE A 178 -8.68 3.69 12.85
C ILE A 178 -8.05 2.34 13.21
N PRO A 179 -6.79 2.27 13.66
CA PRO A 179 -6.19 1.05 14.18
C PRO A 179 -7.06 0.40 15.27
N THR A 180 -7.26 -0.91 15.16
CA THR A 180 -7.89 -1.74 16.19
C THR A 180 -6.96 -2.83 16.69
N ASP A 181 -7.30 -3.46 17.82
CA ASP A 181 -6.74 -4.75 18.21
C ASP A 181 -7.38 -5.90 17.39
N ASN A 182 -7.02 -7.15 17.73
CA ASN A 182 -7.57 -8.34 17.06
C ASN A 182 -9.07 -8.57 17.35
N ASN A 183 -9.62 -7.90 18.37
CA ASN A 183 -11.03 -7.96 18.75
C ASN A 183 -11.84 -6.79 18.18
N GLY A 184 -11.22 -5.92 17.37
CA GLY A 184 -11.87 -4.73 16.80
C GLY A 184 -11.97 -3.54 17.75
N GLN A 185 -11.30 -3.56 18.90
CA GLN A 185 -11.27 -2.42 19.82
C GLN A 185 -10.24 -1.37 19.40
N PRO A 186 -10.53 -0.06 19.43
CA PRO A 186 -9.57 0.97 19.04
C PRO A 186 -8.25 0.90 19.83
N ASN A 187 -7.11 0.93 19.14
CA ASN A 187 -5.77 0.84 19.76
C ASN A 187 -4.79 1.93 19.27
N VAL A 188 -5.32 3.11 18.98
CA VAL A 188 -4.57 4.27 18.44
C VAL A 188 -3.32 4.60 19.25
N GLN A 189 -3.41 4.55 20.58
CA GLN A 189 -2.29 4.86 21.47
C GLN A 189 -1.11 3.91 21.26
N GLU A 190 -1.40 2.61 21.08
CA GLU A 190 -0.39 1.60 20.84
C GLU A 190 0.23 1.77 19.45
N PHE A 191 -0.58 2.13 18.45
CA PHE A 191 -0.07 2.48 17.12
C PHE A 191 0.93 3.64 17.17
N TYR A 192 0.63 4.70 17.91
CA TYR A 192 1.58 5.79 18.15
C TYR A 192 2.86 5.32 18.85
N GLN A 193 2.75 4.41 19.82
CA GLN A 193 3.92 3.86 20.51
C GLN A 193 4.83 3.08 19.56
N VAL A 194 4.28 2.22 18.70
CA VAL A 194 5.06 1.48 17.69
C VAL A 194 5.79 2.47 16.76
N LEU A 195 5.07 3.47 16.25
CA LEU A 195 5.66 4.48 15.37
C LEU A 195 6.75 5.32 16.06
N ALA A 196 6.61 5.62 17.35
CA ALA A 196 7.54 6.48 18.06
C ALA A 196 8.74 5.73 18.66
N LYS A 197 8.58 4.43 19.01
CA LYS A 197 9.52 3.71 19.88
C LYS A 197 10.04 2.40 19.30
N GLU A 198 9.30 1.73 18.42
CA GLU A 198 9.67 0.40 17.94
C GLU A 198 10.32 0.41 16.55
N ARG A 199 10.18 1.52 15.80
CA ARG A 199 10.88 1.75 14.53
C ARG A 199 12.35 2.13 14.78
N ILE A 200 13.21 1.13 14.92
CA ILE A 200 14.62 1.34 15.25
C ILE A 200 15.53 0.81 14.12
N PRO A 201 16.47 1.62 13.59
CA PRO A 201 16.62 3.06 13.84
C PRO A 201 15.59 3.87 13.03
N ILE A 202 15.03 4.91 13.64
CA ILE A 202 13.83 5.62 13.15
C ILE A 202 14.02 6.31 11.79
N ASP A 203 15.24 6.75 11.51
CA ASP A 203 15.66 7.41 10.27
C ASP A 203 15.83 6.44 9.09
N ARG A 204 15.90 5.14 9.37
CA ARG A 204 15.97 4.08 8.36
C ARG A 204 14.63 3.41 8.07
N VAL A 205 13.59 3.72 8.86
CA VAL A 205 12.26 3.12 8.70
C VAL A 205 11.18 4.20 8.52
N PRO A 206 11.21 5.00 7.43
CA PRO A 206 10.11 5.91 7.15
C PRO A 206 8.79 5.16 6.99
N VAL A 207 7.74 5.69 7.60
CA VAL A 207 6.38 5.18 7.48
C VAL A 207 5.51 6.29 6.93
N THR A 208 4.72 5.98 5.91
CA THR A 208 3.69 6.87 5.37
C THR A 208 2.33 6.18 5.43
N ILE A 209 1.28 6.97 5.60
CA ILE A 209 -0.10 6.47 5.65
C ILE A 209 -0.83 6.99 4.41
N MET A 210 -1.43 6.07 3.66
CA MET A 210 -2.29 6.34 2.52
C MET A 210 -3.74 6.10 2.93
N ALA A 211 -4.57 7.13 2.87
CA ALA A 211 -5.99 7.04 3.19
C ALA A 211 -6.78 6.43 2.02
N CYS A 212 -7.59 5.42 2.31
CA CYS A 212 -8.46 4.75 1.32
C CYS A 212 -9.91 5.23 1.46
N THR A 213 -10.16 6.54 1.48
CA THR A 213 -11.49 7.12 1.74
C THR A 213 -12.12 7.85 0.55
N GLY A 214 -11.34 8.15 -0.50
CA GLY A 214 -11.85 8.83 -1.70
C GLY A 214 -11.97 10.34 -1.63
N GLU A 215 -11.51 10.96 -0.55
CA GLU A 215 -11.50 12.41 -0.39
C GLU A 215 -10.11 12.92 -0.80
N TYR A 216 -9.98 13.30 -2.08
CA TYR A 216 -8.81 14.01 -2.62
C TYR A 216 -9.25 15.36 -3.20
#